data_AF-A0A9D7R9G6-F1
#
_entry.id   AF-A0A9D7R9G6-F1
#
_cell.length_a   1.000
_cell.length_b   1.000
_cell.length_c   1.000
_cell.angle_alpha   90.00
_cell.angle_beta   90.00
_cell.angle_gamma   90.00
#
_symmetry.space_group_name_H-M   'P 1'
#
loop_
_entity.id
_entity.type
_entity.pdbx_description
1 polymer ?
#
loop_
_entity_poly.entity_id
_entity_poly.type
_entity_poly.pdbx_seq_one_letter_code
_entity_poly.pdbx_strand_id
1 'polypeptide(L)'
;MSALAALGQSLLGSQSWNEAEPLLREALAIREQTRLGEWSTFSMQSMLGGALLGQKKLGEVEPLLLDGYRGMEERRASLGPKGARHISDALERLVQLYEALGNTREAARWRRELEEARAKSPQAESPGGKD
;
A
#
# COMPACT_ATOMS: atom_id res chain seq x y z
N MET A 1 -4.15 -4.26 13.86
CA MET A 1 -4.57 -4.73 12.52
C MET A 1 -5.56 -5.87 12.74
N SER A 2 -6.70 -5.89 12.05
CA SER A 2 -7.68 -6.99 12.20
C SER A 2 -7.16 -8.28 11.56
N ALA A 3 -7.71 -9.44 11.94
CA ALA A 3 -7.34 -10.74 11.36
C ALA A 3 -7.55 -10.78 9.84
N LEU A 4 -8.66 -10.19 9.35
CA LEU A 4 -8.96 -10.06 7.92
C LEU A 4 -7.88 -9.25 7.17
N ALA A 5 -7.41 -8.15 7.75
CA ALA A 5 -6.36 -7.36 7.11
C ALA A 5 -5.00 -8.05 7.11
N ALA A 6 -4.67 -8.80 8.17
CA ALA A 6 -3.45 -9.59 8.20
C ALA A 6 -3.46 -10.71 7.14
N LEU A 7 -4.59 -11.42 7.02
CA LEU A 7 -4.75 -12.44 5.99
C LEU A 7 -4.75 -11.83 4.59
N GLY A 8 -5.48 -10.73 4.37
CA GLY A 8 -5.48 -9.98 3.13
C GLY A 8 -4.09 -9.48 2.74
N GLN A 9 -3.27 -9.03 3.71
CA GLN A 9 -1.87 -8.68 3.47
C GLN A 9 -1.03 -9.87 3.02
N SER A 10 -1.20 -11.02 3.68
CA SER A 10 -0.47 -12.24 3.33
C SER A 10 -0.82 -12.70 1.91
N LEU A 11 -2.11 -12.70 1.56
CA LEU A 11 -2.58 -13.07 0.22
C LEU A 11 -2.09 -12.09 -0.85
N LEU A 12 -2.06 -10.80 -0.54
CA LEU A 12 -1.48 -9.78 -1.41
C LEU A 12 0.02 -10.04 -1.63
N GLY A 13 0.77 -10.39 -0.58
CA GLY A 13 2.18 -10.76 -0.69
C GLY A 13 2.42 -12.02 -1.55
N SER A 14 1.51 -12.98 -1.49
CA SER A 14 1.53 -14.20 -2.31
C SER A 14 0.92 -14.03 -3.71
N GLN A 15 0.56 -12.81 -4.10
CA GLN A 15 -0.09 -12.52 -5.38
C GLN A 15 -1.45 -13.20 -5.60
N SER A 16 -2.10 -13.66 -4.51
CA SER A 16 -3.45 -14.23 -4.53
C SER A 16 -4.51 -13.12 -4.55
N TRP A 17 -4.50 -12.33 -5.63
CA TRP A 17 -5.26 -11.07 -5.73
C TRP A 17 -6.77 -11.25 -5.55
N ASN A 18 -7.32 -12.32 -6.13
CA ASN A 18 -8.75 -12.63 -6.09
C ASN A 18 -9.22 -13.00 -4.67
N GLU A 19 -8.35 -13.65 -3.89
CA GLU A 19 -8.65 -14.00 -2.50
C GLU A 19 -8.40 -12.81 -1.56
N ALA A 20 -7.42 -11.97 -1.87
CA ALA A 20 -7.11 -10.78 -1.09
C ALA A 20 -8.22 -9.73 -1.15
N GLU A 21 -8.77 -9.45 -2.33
CA GLU A 21 -9.76 -8.37 -2.54
C GLU A 21 -10.96 -8.43 -1.57
N PRO A 22 -11.74 -9.53 -1.48
CA PRO A 22 -12.93 -9.56 -0.62
C PRO A 22 -12.59 -9.36 0.85
N LEU A 23 -11.49 -9.95 1.34
CA LEU A 23 -11.05 -9.79 2.73
C LEU A 23 -10.62 -8.35 3.02
N LEU A 24 -9.98 -7.68 2.07
CA LEU A 24 -9.54 -6.30 2.22
C LEU A 24 -10.73 -5.32 2.17
N ARG A 25 -11.74 -5.58 1.32
CA ARG A 25 -13.00 -4.80 1.32
C ARG A 25 -13.74 -4.94 2.65
N GLU A 26 -13.88 -6.16 3.17
CA GLU A 26 -14.54 -6.39 4.46
C GLU A 26 -13.77 -5.75 5.62
N ALA A 27 -12.44 -5.91 5.64
CA ALA A 27 -11.59 -5.31 6.65
C ALA A 27 -11.67 -3.77 6.65
N LEU A 28 -11.72 -3.15 5.45
CA LEU A 28 -11.87 -1.71 5.30
C LEU A 28 -13.24 -1.24 5.80
N ALA A 29 -14.33 -1.92 5.41
CA ALA A 29 -15.69 -1.58 5.84
C ALA A 29 -15.86 -1.62 7.37
N ILE A 30 -15.34 -2.66 8.03
CA ILE A 30 -15.34 -2.76 9.50
C ILE A 30 -14.56 -1.59 10.12
N ARG A 31 -13.46 -1.19 9.50
CA ARG A 31 -12.61 -0.13 10.04
C ARG A 31 -13.20 1.25 9.85
N GLU A 32 -13.87 1.50 8.73
CA GLU A 32 -14.62 2.74 8.50
C GLU A 32 -15.74 2.92 9.52
N GLN A 33 -16.34 1.83 10.02
CA GLN A 33 -17.36 1.90 11.07
C GLN A 33 -16.80 2.12 12.48
N THR A 34 -15.54 1.76 12.72
CA THR A 34 -14.98 1.69 14.10
C THR A 34 -13.89 2.70 14.38
N ARG A 35 -13.08 3.09 13.38
CA ARG A 35 -11.94 4.01 13.51
C ARG A 35 -11.64 4.72 12.18
N LEU A 36 -12.36 5.81 11.93
CA LEU A 36 -12.12 6.69 10.79
C LEU A 36 -10.80 7.45 10.96
N GLY A 37 -10.06 7.62 9.86
CA GLY A 37 -8.89 8.51 9.80
C GLY A 37 -7.61 8.02 10.49
N GLU A 38 -7.57 6.76 10.95
CA GLU A 38 -6.33 6.13 11.43
C GLU A 38 -5.44 5.72 10.24
N TRP A 39 -4.12 5.81 10.40
CA TRP A 39 -3.14 5.44 9.35
C TRP A 39 -3.41 4.08 8.71
N SER A 40 -3.91 3.19 9.54
CA SER A 40 -4.17 1.81 9.23
C SER A 40 -5.42 1.58 8.37
N THR A 41 -6.33 2.56 8.29
CA THR A 41 -7.41 2.61 7.29
C THR A 41 -6.83 2.91 5.92
N PHE A 42 -5.94 3.90 5.83
CA PHE A 42 -5.23 4.24 4.59
C PHE A 42 -4.31 3.12 4.08
N SER A 43 -3.66 2.39 4.99
CA SER A 43 -2.91 1.18 4.63
C SER A 43 -3.82 0.11 4.00
N MET A 44 -5.06 -0.06 4.47
CA MET A 44 -6.01 -1.01 3.88
C MET A 44 -6.49 -0.56 2.51
N GLN A 45 -6.74 0.74 2.31
CA GLN A 45 -7.06 1.31 1.00
C GLN A 45 -5.94 1.02 -0.02
N SER A 46 -4.68 1.24 0.38
CA SER A 46 -3.53 0.90 -0.47
C SER A 46 -3.45 -0.59 -0.80
N MET A 47 -3.69 -1.47 0.17
CA MET A 47 -3.70 -2.92 -0.03
C MET A 47 -4.83 -3.37 -0.97
N LEU A 48 -6.04 -2.82 -0.80
CA LEU A 48 -7.17 -3.10 -1.68
C LEU A 48 -6.87 -2.64 -3.12
N GLY A 49 -6.31 -1.43 -3.28
CA GLY A 49 -5.85 -0.94 -4.58
C GLY A 49 -4.81 -1.87 -5.20
N GLY A 50 -3.88 -2.41 -4.41
CA GLY A 50 -2.91 -3.41 -4.86
C GLY A 50 -3.55 -4.71 -5.35
N ALA A 51 -4.56 -5.22 -4.64
CA ALA A 51 -5.28 -6.42 -5.07
C ALA A 51 -6.02 -6.19 -6.39
N LEU A 52 -6.71 -5.06 -6.52
CA LEU A 52 -7.42 -4.67 -7.74
C LEU A 52 -6.45 -4.45 -8.92
N LEU A 53 -5.28 -3.85 -8.67
CA LEU A 53 -4.23 -3.67 -9.66
C LEU A 53 -3.70 -5.02 -10.17
N GLY A 54 -3.43 -5.97 -9.27
CA GLY A 54 -3.01 -7.33 -9.63
C GLY A 54 -4.04 -8.08 -10.48
N GLN A 55 -5.33 -7.77 -10.30
CA GLN A 55 -6.43 -8.27 -11.13
C GLN A 55 -6.63 -7.48 -12.43
N LYS A 56 -5.87 -6.41 -12.66
CA LYS A 56 -6.04 -5.46 -13.78
C LYS A 56 -7.40 -4.75 -13.79
N LYS A 57 -8.07 -4.66 -12.63
CA LYS A 57 -9.35 -3.95 -12.45
C LYS A 57 -9.08 -2.47 -12.15
N LEU A 58 -8.66 -1.71 -13.16
CA LEU A 58 -8.09 -0.37 -12.96
C LEU A 58 -9.10 0.73 -12.54
N GLY A 59 -10.40 0.50 -12.69
CA GLY A 59 -11.43 1.55 -12.51
C GLY A 59 -11.50 2.20 -11.13
N GLU A 60 -11.15 1.48 -10.06
CA GLU A 60 -11.16 1.99 -8.68
C GLU A 60 -9.74 2.15 -8.09
N VAL A 61 -8.69 1.73 -8.81
CA VAL A 61 -7.34 1.58 -8.23
C VAL A 61 -6.71 2.92 -7.90
N GLU A 62 -6.80 3.89 -8.81
CA GLU A 62 -6.15 5.19 -8.67
C GLU A 62 -6.58 5.94 -7.40
N PRO A 63 -7.89 6.18 -7.13
CA PRO A 63 -8.30 6.87 -5.91
C PRO A 63 -7.88 6.09 -4.65
N LEU A 64 -8.02 4.76 -4.64
CA LEU A 64 -7.64 3.93 -3.48
C LEU A 64 -6.14 4.04 -3.14
N LEU A 65 -5.27 4.00 -4.15
CA LEU A 65 -3.83 4.10 -3.95
C LEU A 65 -3.40 5.52 -3.56
N LEU A 66 -4.00 6.55 -4.18
CA LEU A 66 -3.70 7.95 -3.87
C LEU A 66 -4.14 8.33 -2.46
N ASP A 67 -5.37 7.97 -2.07
CA ASP A 67 -5.90 8.27 -0.73
C ASP A 67 -5.14 7.48 0.32
N GLY A 68 -4.86 6.20 0.04
CA GLY A 68 -4.04 5.36 0.91
C GLY A 68 -2.64 5.93 1.15
N TYR A 69 -1.97 6.41 0.10
CA TYR A 69 -0.68 7.07 0.23
C TYR A 69 -0.79 8.38 1.03
N ARG A 70 -1.68 9.30 0.60
CA ARG A 70 -1.81 10.64 1.20
C ARG A 70 -2.12 10.57 2.68
N GLY A 71 -3.10 9.77 3.08
CA GLY A 71 -3.49 9.67 4.47
C GLY A 71 -2.41 9.04 5.36
N MET A 72 -1.59 8.13 4.83
CA MET A 72 -0.39 7.66 5.55
C MET A 72 0.70 8.72 5.59
N GLU A 73 0.97 9.43 4.49
CA GLU A 73 2.00 10.48 4.41
C GLU A 73 1.74 11.62 5.40
N GLU A 74 0.49 12.10 5.47
CA GLU A 74 0.05 13.11 6.46
C GLU A 74 0.33 12.67 7.92
N ARG A 75 0.39 11.36 8.16
CA ARG A 75 0.57 10.75 9.47
C ARG A 75 1.97 10.17 9.64
N ARG A 76 2.91 10.44 8.72
CA ARG A 76 4.26 9.85 8.71
C ARG A 76 4.98 9.98 10.06
N ALA A 77 4.82 11.12 10.73
CA ALA A 77 5.45 11.39 12.02
C ALA A 77 4.94 10.47 13.16
N SER A 78 3.69 10.00 13.10
CA SER A 78 3.08 9.16 14.15
C SER A 78 3.12 7.65 13.86
N LEU A 79 3.54 7.29 12.65
CA LEU A 79 3.48 5.93 12.08
C LEU A 79 4.58 4.99 12.59
N GLY A 80 5.73 5.53 13.00
CA GLY A 80 6.93 4.76 13.33
C GLY A 80 7.47 3.90 12.16
N PRO A 81 8.45 3.01 12.40
CA PRO A 81 9.12 2.26 11.33
C PRO A 81 8.19 1.33 10.53
N LYS A 82 7.25 0.67 11.21
CA LYS A 82 6.26 -0.22 10.54
C LYS A 82 5.38 0.57 9.57
N GLY A 83 5.03 1.79 9.93
CA GLY A 83 4.25 2.66 9.09
C GLY A 83 5.01 3.19 7.87
N ALA A 84 6.31 3.46 8.01
CA ALA A 84 7.16 3.86 6.89
C ALA A 84 7.25 2.80 5.78
N ARG A 85 7.23 1.51 6.15
CA ARG A 85 7.13 0.41 5.19
C ARG A 85 5.82 0.48 4.38
N HIS A 86 4.69 0.72 5.04
CA HIS A 86 3.40 0.82 4.35
C HIS A 86 3.33 2.00 3.36
N ILE A 87 4.01 3.11 3.66
CA ILE A 87 4.14 4.22 2.70
C ILE A 87 4.95 3.78 1.47
N SER A 88 6.07 3.06 1.67
CA SER A 88 6.88 2.54 0.56
C SER A 88 6.08 1.56 -0.31
N ASP A 89 5.35 0.63 0.31
CA ASP A 89 4.48 -0.30 -0.43
C ASP A 89 3.38 0.43 -1.23
N ALA A 90 2.83 1.53 -0.70
CA ALA A 90 1.82 2.33 -1.40
C ALA A 90 2.42 3.08 -2.61
N LEU A 91 3.61 3.64 -2.46
CA LEU A 91 4.36 4.28 -3.54
C LEU A 91 4.73 3.29 -4.65
N GLU A 92 5.16 2.08 -4.29
CA GLU A 92 5.41 1.00 -5.27
C GLU A 92 4.16 0.67 -6.10
N ARG A 93 3.00 0.55 -5.44
CA ARG A 93 1.73 0.30 -6.14
C ARG A 93 1.33 1.45 -7.05
N LEU A 94 1.58 2.70 -6.66
CA LEU A 94 1.35 3.86 -7.53
C LEU A 94 2.25 3.84 -8.76
N VAL A 95 3.53 3.48 -8.61
CA VAL A 95 4.43 3.26 -9.77
C VAL A 95 3.84 2.21 -10.70
N GLN A 96 3.48 1.04 -10.18
CA GLN A 96 2.91 -0.06 -10.96
C GLN A 96 1.61 0.33 -11.66
N LEU A 97 0.72 1.09 -11.00
CA LEU A 97 -0.51 1.60 -11.60
C LEU A 97 -0.21 2.48 -12.82
N TYR A 98 0.63 3.50 -12.66
CA TYR A 98 0.89 4.43 -13.74
C TYR A 98 1.71 3.81 -14.88
N GLU A 99 2.53 2.79 -14.59
CA GLU A 99 3.13 1.94 -15.62
C GLU A 99 2.09 1.14 -16.39
N ALA A 100 1.14 0.50 -15.70
CA ALA A 100 0.06 -0.25 -16.35
C ALA A 100 -0.86 0.65 -17.19
N LEU A 101 -0.99 1.92 -16.83
CA LEU A 101 -1.72 2.94 -17.59
C LEU A 101 -0.90 3.58 -18.73
N GLY A 102 0.39 3.25 -18.86
CA GLY A 102 1.29 3.87 -19.84
C GLY A 102 1.64 5.33 -19.55
N ASN A 103 1.33 5.84 -18.35
CA ASN A 103 1.63 7.20 -17.94
C ASN A 103 3.05 7.29 -17.33
N THR A 104 4.05 7.33 -18.22
CA THR A 104 5.47 7.36 -17.86
C THR A 104 5.86 8.56 -17.00
N ARG A 105 5.17 9.70 -17.17
CA ARG A 105 5.42 10.91 -16.39
C ARG A 105 5.05 10.72 -14.93
N GLU A 106 3.84 10.24 -14.65
CA GLU A 106 3.42 9.97 -13.26
C GLU A 106 4.22 8.82 -12.66
N ALA A 107 4.46 7.74 -13.41
CA ALA A 107 5.30 6.64 -12.93
C ALA A 107 6.69 7.13 -12.49
N ALA A 108 7.34 8.02 -13.27
CA ALA A 108 8.62 8.61 -12.92
C ALA A 108 8.55 9.54 -11.69
N ARG A 109 7.43 10.26 -11.52
CA ARG A 109 7.19 11.06 -10.32
C ARG A 109 7.12 10.18 -9.08
N TRP A 110 6.27 9.15 -9.09
CA TRP A 110 6.09 8.25 -7.95
C TRP A 110 7.34 7.43 -7.64
N ARG A 111 8.14 7.09 -8.66
CA ARG A 111 9.43 6.42 -8.44
C ARG A 111 10.41 7.30 -7.66
N ARG A 112 10.45 8.62 -7.92
CA ARG A 112 11.28 9.54 -7.12
C ARG A 112 10.83 9.60 -5.66
N GLU A 113 9.52 9.70 -5.44
CA GLU A 113 8.95 9.69 -4.08
C GLU A 113 9.26 8.39 -3.33
N LEU A 114 9.22 7.24 -4.02
CA LEU A 114 9.58 5.94 -3.45
C LEU A 114 11.03 5.89 -2.98
N GLU A 115 11.97 6.33 -3.83
CA GLU A 115 13.39 6.36 -3.48
C GLU A 115 13.66 7.28 -2.28
N GLU A 116 13.01 8.45 -2.25
CA GLU A 116 13.09 9.34 -1.09
C GLU A 116 12.53 8.70 0.18
N ALA A 117 11.38 8.02 0.11
CA ALA A 117 10.76 7.38 1.27
C ALA A 117 11.64 6.24 1.83
N ARG A 118 12.28 5.47 0.95
CA ARG A 118 13.23 4.41 1.31
C ARG A 118 14.51 4.99 1.94
N ALA A 119 15.06 6.06 1.36
CA ALA A 119 16.24 6.73 1.92
C ALA A 119 15.98 7.32 3.33
N LYS A 120 14.76 7.82 3.58
CA LYS A 120 14.32 8.34 4.89
C LYS A 120 14.05 7.24 5.93
N SER A 121 14.05 5.97 5.53
CA SER A 121 13.73 4.83 6.40
C SER A 121 14.87 3.81 6.43
N PRO A 122 16.07 4.16 6.92
CA PRO A 122 17.25 3.29 6.87
C PRO A 122 17.13 2.13 7.88
N GLN A 123 16.38 1.09 7.50
CA GLN A 123 16.36 -0.24 8.12
C GLN A 123 15.57 -1.22 7.22
N ALA A 124 16.13 -1.56 6.05
CA ALA A 124 15.70 -2.73 5.26
C ALA A 124 16.79 -3.28 4.31
N GLU A 125 18.04 -2.86 4.43
CA GLU A 125 19.17 -3.53 3.78
C GLU A 125 20.16 -3.98 4.86
N SER A 126 19.91 -5.16 5.44
CA SER A 126 21.00 -6.00 5.91
C SER A 126 21.24 -7.05 4.81
N PRO A 127 22.43 -7.12 4.19
CA PRO A 127 22.75 -8.22 3.30
C PRO A 127 22.77 -9.50 4.15
N GLY A 128 22.19 -10.57 3.61
CA GLY A 128 22.17 -11.88 4.26
C GLY A 128 23.59 -12.33 4.58
N GLY A 129 23.93 -12.32 5.86
CA GLY A 129 25.07 -13.06 6.40
C GLY A 129 24.70 -14.53 6.44
N LYS A 130 25.19 -15.29 5.45
CA LYS A 130 25.43 -16.71 5.63
C LYS A 130 26.75 -16.83 6.40
N ASP A 131 26.66 -17.25 7.66
CA ASP A 131 27.72 -18.00 8.33
C ASP A 131 27.14 -19.37 8.73
#